data_AF-A0A821W7Z7-F1
#
_entry.id   AF-A0A821W7Z7-F1
#
_cell.length_a   1.000
_cell.length_b   1.000
_cell.length_c   1.000
_cell.angle_alpha   90.00
_cell.angle_beta   90.00
_cell.angle_gamma   90.00
#
_symmetry.space_group_name_H-M   'P 1'
#
loop_
_entity.id
_entity.type
_entity.pdbx_description
1 polymer ?
#
loop_
_entity_poly.entity_id
_entity_poly.type
_entity_poly.pdbx_seq_one_letter_code
_entity_poly.pdbx_strand_id
1 'polypeptide(L)' 'MATIIKQKSITIKCSNPSTNVEGITCMALESSAKIYSVNMIWIYSNTANLSKDDFMPSDQLQATLSNTLNYFPILAGRA' A
#
# COMPACT_ATOMS: atom_id res chain seq x y z
N MET A 1 4.70 -28.21 6.28
CA MET A 1 5.87 -27.35 5.98
C MET A 1 5.34 -26.17 5.18
N ALA A 2 5.49 -24.93 5.66
CA ALA A 2 4.97 -23.75 4.97
C ALA A 2 6.02 -23.21 4.00
N THR A 3 5.65 -23.01 2.73
CA THR A 3 6.53 -22.40 1.73
C THR A 3 6.43 -20.89 1.86
N ILE A 4 7.53 -20.24 2.29
CA ILE A 4 7.60 -18.78 2.37
C ILE A 4 8.14 -18.25 1.05
N ILE A 5 7.30 -17.52 0.32
CA ILE A 5 7.69 -16.85 -0.93
C ILE A 5 8.02 -15.40 -0.61
N LYS A 6 9.29 -15.01 -0.72
CA LYS A 6 9.70 -13.60 -0.58
C LYS A 6 9.46 -12.87 -1.89
N GLN A 7 8.58 -11.87 -1.90
CA GLN A 7 8.47 -10.94 -3.01
C GLN A 7 9.62 -9.91 -2.95
N LYS A 8 10.07 -9.48 -4.14
CA LYS A 8 10.99 -8.35 -4.25
C LYS A 8 10.26 -7.07 -3.84
N SER A 9 10.98 -6.15 -3.21
CA SER A 9 10.44 -4.83 -2.93
C SER A 9 10.08 -4.12 -4.23
N ILE A 10 8.90 -3.50 -4.28
CA ILE A 10 8.41 -2.70 -5.39
C ILE A 10 7.93 -1.35 -4.87
N THR A 11 8.10 -0.29 -5.67
CA THR A 11 7.58 1.04 -5.36
C THR A 11 6.35 1.29 -6.22
N ILE A 12 5.20 1.55 -5.59
CA ILE A 12 3.93 1.80 -6.27
C ILE A 12 3.63 3.29 -6.20
N LYS A 13 3.37 3.90 -7.35
CA LYS A 13 3.02 5.33 -7.48
C LYS A 13 1.52 5.51 -7.71
N CYS A 14 1.02 6.72 -7.45
CA CYS A 14 -0.31 7.13 -7.88
C CYS A 14 -0.46 6.97 -9.40
N SER A 15 -1.57 6.41 -9.86
CA SER A 15 -1.83 6.27 -11.29
C SER A 15 -2.19 7.60 -11.96
N ASN A 16 -2.78 8.53 -11.21
CA ASN A 16 -3.13 9.87 -11.68
C ASN A 16 -2.87 10.91 -10.58
N PRO A 17 -1.61 11.35 -10.41
CA PRO A 17 -1.26 12.31 -9.37
C PRO A 17 -1.94 13.67 -9.58
N SER A 18 -2.51 14.24 -8.52
CA SER A 18 -3.03 15.61 -8.52
C SER A 18 -1.92 16.61 -8.89
N THR A 19 -2.19 17.50 -9.83
CA THR A 19 -1.30 18.63 -10.17
C THR A 19 -1.36 19.74 -9.12
N ASN A 20 -2.45 19.81 -8.35
CA ASN A 20 -2.59 20.70 -7.21
C ASN A 20 -2.11 19.97 -5.96
N VAL A 21 -0.84 20.18 -5.63
CA VAL A 21 -0.25 19.68 -4.39
C VAL A 21 -0.68 20.65 -3.28
N GLU A 22 -1.81 20.37 -2.63
CA GLU A 22 -2.14 21.04 -1.38
C GLU A 22 -1.05 20.71 -0.35
N GLY A 23 -0.47 21.74 0.27
CA GLY A 23 0.55 21.56 1.28
C GLY A 23 -0.01 20.78 2.47
N ILE A 24 0.59 19.63 2.79
CA ILE A 24 0.22 18.87 3.98
C ILE A 24 0.71 19.66 5.19
N THR A 25 -0.23 20.17 5.99
CA THR A 25 0.09 20.81 7.27
C THR A 25 -0.12 19.79 8.38
N CYS A 26 0.98 19.29 8.95
CA CYS A 26 0.89 18.42 10.13
C CYS A 26 0.36 19.22 11.31
N MET A 27 -0.56 18.65 12.09
CA MET A 27 -1.05 19.28 13.31
C MET A 27 -0.01 19.19 14.43
N ALA A 28 -0.09 20.07 15.43
CA ALA A 28 0.86 20.14 16.54
C ALA A 28 1.10 18.77 17.22
N LEU A 29 0.06 17.95 17.32
CA LEU A 29 0.14 16.59 17.88
C LEU A 29 1.10 15.68 17.07
N GLU A 30 0.96 15.68 15.74
CA GLU A 30 1.76 14.86 14.81
C GLU A 30 3.22 15.32 14.77
N SER A 31 3.46 16.62 14.95
CA SER A 31 4.82 17.19 14.98
C SER A 31 5.61 16.84 16.25
N SER A 32 4.91 16.52 17.34
CA SER A 32 5.49 16.16 18.64
C SER A 32 5.60 14.64 18.86
N ALA A 33 4.93 13.84 18.02
CA ALA A 33 4.96 12.40 18.08
C ALA A 33 6.23 11.86 17.40
N LYS A 34 6.92 10.93 18.06
CA LYS A 34 7.94 10.13 17.37
C LYS A 34 7.25 9.25 16.34
N ILE A 35 7.69 9.36 15.08
CA ILE A 35 7.13 8.58 13.97
C ILE A 35 7.69 7.16 14.06
N TYR A 36 6.85 6.22 14.46
CA TYR A 36 7.15 4.79 14.44
C TYR A 36 6.28 4.09 13.41
N SER A 37 6.84 3.14 12.68
CA SER A 37 6.08 2.30 11.75
C SER A 37 5.09 1.42 12.54
N VAL A 38 3.82 1.46 12.17
CA VAL A 38 2.81 0.52 12.64
C VAL A 38 2.80 -0.69 11.71
N ASN A 39 3.21 -1.85 12.22
CA ASN A 39 3.27 -3.08 11.43
C ASN A 39 1.95 -3.84 11.56
N MET A 40 1.29 -4.15 10.44
CA MET A 40 0.05 -4.93 10.38
C MET A 40 0.23 -6.15 9.46
N ILE A 41 -0.35 -7.30 9.83
CA ILE A 41 -0.31 -8.55 9.05
C ILE A 41 -1.74 -9.02 8.81
N TRP A 42 -2.06 -9.29 7.54
CA TRP A 42 -3.34 -9.85 7.12
C TRP A 42 -3.15 -11.28 6.63
N ILE A 43 -4.00 -12.20 7.08
CA ILE A 43 -3.94 -13.62 6.73
C ILE A 43 -5.26 -13.99 6.04
N TYR A 44 -5.17 -14.45 4.79
CA TYR A 44 -6.33 -14.88 3.99
C TYR A 44 -6.26 -16.39 3.73
N SER A 45 -7.39 -17.08 3.85
CA SER A 45 -7.51 -18.52 3.56
C SER A 45 -8.06 -18.78 2.15
N ASN A 46 -7.42 -19.66 1.39
CA ASN A 46 -7.89 -20.08 0.07
C ASN A 46 -8.86 -21.25 0.17
N THR A 47 -10.11 -20.97 0.56
CA THR A 47 -11.16 -21.99 0.71
C THR A 47 -11.65 -22.55 -0.63
N ALA A 48 -11.44 -21.81 -1.72
CA ALA A 48 -11.85 -22.19 -3.07
C ALA A 48 -10.78 -22.98 -3.85
N ASN A 49 -9.63 -23.29 -3.22
CA ASN A 49 -8.50 -23.99 -3.84
C ASN A 49 -8.04 -23.36 -5.17
N LEU A 50 -8.11 -22.03 -5.26
CA LEU A 50 -7.65 -21.27 -6.41
C LEU A 50 -6.14 -21.43 -6.62
N SER A 51 -5.67 -21.25 -7.85
CA SER A 51 -4.23 -21.15 -8.10
C SER A 51 -3.63 -19.95 -7.35
N LYS A 52 -2.31 -19.92 -7.16
CA LYS A 52 -1.64 -18.79 -6.49
C LYS A 52 -1.95 -17.46 -7.16
N ASP A 53 -1.93 -17.44 -8.49
CA ASP A 53 -2.10 -16.22 -9.28
C ASP A 53 -3.56 -15.74 -9.27
N ASP A 54 -4.52 -16.66 -9.11
CA ASP A 54 -5.94 -16.34 -8.96
C ASP A 54 -6.33 -15.96 -7.53
N PHE A 55 -5.68 -16.56 -6.52
CA PHE A 55 -5.97 -16.31 -5.11
C PHE A 55 -5.40 -14.97 -4.62
N MET A 56 -4.19 -14.62 -5.05
CA MET A 56 -3.57 -13.31 -4.81
C MET A 56 -2.96 -12.77 -6.10
N PRO A 57 -3.80 -12.22 -7.00
CA PRO A 57 -3.33 -11.58 -8.23
C PRO A 57 -2.52 -10.34 -7.86
N SER A 58 -1.20 -10.51 -7.80
CA SER A 58 -0.27 -9.49 -7.32
C SER A 58 -0.32 -8.23 -8.19
N ASP A 59 -0.54 -8.39 -9.49
CA ASP A 59 -0.67 -7.27 -10.44
C ASP A 59 -1.96 -6.48 -10.23
N GLN A 60 -3.07 -7.17 -9.93
CA GLN A 60 -4.33 -6.52 -9.61
C GLN A 60 -4.23 -5.74 -8.30
N LEU A 61 -3.62 -6.33 -7.26
CA LEU A 61 -3.40 -5.63 -5.99
C LEU A 61 -2.53 -4.38 -6.16
N GLN A 62 -1.48 -4.47 -6.97
CA GLN A 62 -0.63 -3.33 -7.31
C GLN A 62 -1.41 -2.23 -8.04
N ALA A 63 -2.22 -2.60 -9.03
CA ALA A 63 -3.06 -1.67 -9.78
C ALA A 63 -4.13 -1.01 -8.90
N THR A 64 -4.79 -1.79 -8.05
CA THR A 64 -5.81 -1.29 -7.10
C THR A 64 -5.18 -0.34 -6.09
N LEU A 65 -4.00 -0.67 -5.55
CA LEU A 65 -3.29 0.22 -4.62
C LEU A 65 -2.86 1.52 -5.34
N SER A 66 -2.31 1.42 -6.54
CA SER A 66 -1.93 2.59 -7.35
C SER A 66 -3.10 3.54 -7.59
N ASN A 67 -4.30 3.01 -7.87
CA ASN A 67 -5.51 3.81 -8.02
C ASN A 67 -6.00 4.39 -6.67
N THR A 68 -5.96 3.59 -5.61
CA THR A 68 -6.40 4.02 -4.27
C THR A 68 -5.56 5.19 -3.74
N LEU A 69 -4.25 5.19 -4.03
CA LEU A 69 -3.35 6.29 -3.64
C LEU A 69 -3.73 7.65 -4.26
N ASN A 70 -4.50 7.69 -5.35
CA ASN A 70 -5.02 8.95 -5.90
C ASN A 70 -5.97 9.65 -4.90
N TYR A 71 -6.68 8.88 -4.07
CA TYR A 71 -7.59 9.39 -3.04
C TYR A 71 -6.89 9.63 -1.69
N PHE A 72 -5.72 9.01 -1.49
CA PHE A 72 -4.90 9.15 -0.28
C PHE A 72 -3.47 9.60 -0.63
N PRO A 73 -3.29 10.78 -1.26
CA PRO A 73 -1.99 11.20 -1.79
C PRO A 73 -0.91 11.34 -0.72
N ILE A 74 -1.30 11.61 0.54
CA ILE A 74 -0.40 11.71 1.70
C ILE A 74 0.37 10.40 1.93
N LEU A 75 -0.24 9.24 1.62
CA LEU A 75 0.37 7.92 1.83
C LEU A 75 1.37 7.53 0.73
N ALA A 76 1.29 8.16 -0.46
CA ALA A 76 2.18 7.89 -1.58
C ALA A 76 3.56 8.56 -1.43
N GLY A 77 3.73 9.43 -0.43
CA GLY A 77 4.94 10.20 -0.21
C GLY A 77 5.03 11.44 -1.10
N ARG A 78 6.24 11.98 -1.25
CA ARG A 78 6.53 13.12 -2.14
C ARG A 78 7.11 12.60 -3.45
N ALA A 79 6.67 13.17 -4.58
CA ALA A 79 7.25 12.92 -5.90
C ALA A 79 8.66 13.49 -6.02
#